data_AF-A0A1U5AFI0-F1
#
_entry.id   AF-A0A1U5AFI0-F1
#
_cell.length_a   1.000
_cell.length_b   1.000
_cell.length_c   1.000
_cell.angle_alpha   90.00
_cell.angle_beta   90.00
_cell.angle_gamma   90.00
#
_symmetry.space_group_name_H-M   'P 1'
#
loop_
_entity.id
_entity.type
_entity.pdbx_description
1 polymer ?
#
loop_
_entity_poly.entity_id
_entity_poly.type
_entity_poly.pdbx_seq_one_letter_code
_entity_poly.pdbx_strand_id
1 'polypeptide(L)'
;MCAYDTYLDHARQTFEGRPDPSDPSTQAASFTTTCTAQGCVARWLRVAELSDNPHAPALFDYRWNGDRWESSADYPFHCGAGGTVTAARSDFLIPNGDGSFSGERTFTVGAPGCPGDGPGTYWLPFTLTPTS
;
A
#
# COMPACT_ATOMS: atom_id res chain seq x y z
N MET A 1 -8.02 18.69 2.62
CA MET A 1 -7.18 17.50 2.84
C MET A 1 -7.78 16.72 4.00
N CYS A 2 -7.76 15.40 3.95
CA CYS A 2 -8.21 14.53 5.03
C CYS A 2 -7.00 13.80 5.62
N ALA A 3 -6.90 13.73 6.94
CA ALA A 3 -5.79 13.07 7.62
C ALA A 3 -6.21 11.68 8.08
N TYR A 4 -5.30 10.71 7.95
CA TYR A 4 -5.55 9.31 8.27
C TYR A 4 -4.35 8.67 8.96
N ASP A 5 -4.64 7.74 9.85
CA ASP A 5 -3.68 6.70 10.25
C ASP A 5 -3.88 5.48 9.37
N THR A 6 -2.79 5.02 8.74
CA THR A 6 -2.77 3.81 7.91
C THR A 6 -2.14 2.68 8.70
N TYR A 7 -2.95 1.72 9.14
CA TYR A 7 -2.48 0.52 9.80
C TYR A 7 -2.24 -0.60 8.77
N LEU A 8 -0.99 -0.96 8.54
CA LEU A 8 -0.58 -2.08 7.70
C LEU A 8 -0.49 -3.35 8.56
N ASP A 9 -1.37 -4.31 8.30
CA ASP A 9 -1.45 -5.54 9.08
C ASP A 9 -0.48 -6.60 8.55
N HIS A 10 0.82 -6.35 8.75
CA HIS A 10 1.88 -7.28 8.37
C HIS A 10 1.79 -8.62 9.11
N ALA A 11 1.10 -8.70 10.25
CA ALA A 11 0.87 -9.96 10.94
C ALA A 11 -0.02 -10.91 10.12
N ARG A 12 -0.77 -10.39 9.13
CA ARG A 12 -1.58 -11.15 8.18
C ARG A 12 -0.97 -11.24 6.79
N GLN A 13 0.28 -10.83 6.63
CA GLN A 13 0.96 -10.91 5.35
C GLN A 13 1.10 -12.36 4.88
N THR A 14 1.01 -12.54 3.56
CA THR A 14 1.26 -13.81 2.89
C THR A 14 2.19 -13.62 1.70
N PHE A 15 2.88 -14.68 1.30
CA PHE A 15 3.55 -14.80 0.01
C PHE A 15 2.99 -16.01 -0.74
N GLU A 16 2.44 -15.83 -1.94
CA GLU A 16 1.77 -16.91 -2.68
C GLU A 16 0.71 -17.65 -1.82
N GLY A 17 0.02 -16.90 -0.96
CA GLY A 17 -0.99 -17.42 -0.04
C GLY A 17 -0.43 -18.16 1.19
N ARG A 18 0.88 -18.39 1.30
CA ARG A 18 1.50 -18.95 2.51
C ARG A 18 1.71 -17.83 3.54
N PRO A 19 1.46 -18.06 4.85
CA PRO A 19 1.75 -17.06 5.88
C PRO A 19 3.20 -16.61 5.83
N ASP A 20 3.41 -15.29 5.83
CA ASP A 20 4.72 -14.63 5.90
C ASP A 20 4.62 -13.37 6.79
N PRO A 21 4.35 -13.55 8.09
CA PRO A 21 4.01 -12.44 8.97
C PRO A 21 5.24 -11.65 9.44
N SER A 22 5.05 -10.36 9.65
CA SER A 22 5.99 -9.50 10.39
C SER A 22 5.24 -8.48 11.26
N ASP A 23 5.98 -7.65 12.00
CA ASP A 23 5.37 -6.68 12.91
C ASP A 23 4.50 -5.66 12.15
N PRO A 24 3.26 -5.42 12.60
CA PRO A 24 2.40 -4.43 11.96
C PRO A 24 2.95 -3.01 12.15
N SER A 25 2.55 -2.09 11.27
CA SER A 25 3.01 -0.70 11.34
C SER A 25 1.87 0.28 11.10
N THR A 26 1.97 1.46 11.71
CA THR A 26 1.04 2.57 11.49
C THR A 26 1.78 3.75 10.87
N GLN A 27 1.21 4.32 9.80
CA GLN A 27 1.80 5.43 9.06
C GLN A 27 0.77 6.57 8.92
N ALA A 28 1.17 7.78 9.31
CA ALA A 28 0.36 8.97 9.07
C ALA A 28 0.30 9.28 7.56
N ALA A 29 -0.92 9.57 7.08
CA ALA A 29 -1.21 9.84 5.68
C ALA A 29 -2.12 11.06 5.54
N SER A 30 -2.00 11.75 4.40
CA SER A 30 -2.92 12.80 4.00
C SER A 30 -3.48 12.53 2.61
N PHE A 31 -4.78 12.78 2.45
CA PHE A 31 -5.52 12.56 1.22
C PHE A 31 -6.07 13.85 0.64
N THR A 32 -5.93 14.01 -0.67
CA THR A 32 -6.61 15.05 -1.44
C THR A 32 -7.32 14.44 -2.64
N THR A 33 -8.64 14.57 -2.68
CA THR A 33 -9.46 14.05 -3.78
C THR A 33 -9.87 15.17 -4.72
N THR A 34 -9.69 14.93 -6.02
CA THR A 34 -10.16 15.82 -7.09
C THR A 34 -11.06 15.03 -8.03
N CYS A 35 -12.28 15.51 -8.24
CA CYS A 35 -13.23 14.93 -9.19
C CYS A 35 -13.44 15.87 -10.36
N THR A 36 -13.43 15.32 -11.56
CA THR A 36 -13.74 16.02 -12.82
C THR A 36 -14.74 15.21 -13.63
N ALA A 37 -15.11 15.70 -14.81
CA ALA A 37 -15.93 14.92 -15.75
C ALA A 37 -15.28 13.59 -16.19
N GLN A 38 -13.95 13.44 -16.02
CA GLN A 38 -13.20 12.22 -16.35
C GLN A 38 -13.12 11.21 -15.20
N GLY A 39 -13.73 11.52 -14.05
CA GLY A 39 -13.67 10.70 -12.84
C GLY A 39 -12.93 11.37 -11.70
N CYS A 40 -12.69 10.60 -10.64
CA CYS A 40 -12.05 11.08 -9.42
C CYS A 40 -10.66 10.46 -9.23
N VAL A 41 -9.73 11.29 -8.76
CA VAL A 41 -8.38 10.90 -8.35
C VAL A 41 -8.16 11.33 -6.90
N ALA A 42 -7.75 10.38 -6.05
CA ALA A 42 -7.31 10.65 -4.69
C ALA A 42 -5.79 10.57 -4.64
N ARG A 43 -5.15 11.64 -4.16
CA ARG A 43 -3.70 11.68 -3.91
C ARG A 43 -3.43 11.35 -2.46
N TRP A 44 -2.76 10.23 -2.23
CA TRP A 44 -2.28 9.80 -0.92
C TRP A 44 -0.84 10.23 -0.74
N LEU A 45 -0.57 11.09 0.24
CA LEU A 45 0.78 11.41 0.71
C LEU A 45 1.07 10.75 2.07
N ARG A 46 2.06 9.85 2.13
CA ARG A 46 2.67 9.37 3.37
C ARG A 46 3.47 10.52 4.00
N VAL A 47 3.15 10.88 5.24
CA VAL A 47 3.68 12.08 5.89
C VAL A 47 5.05 11.85 6.55
N ALA A 48 5.32 10.60 6.96
CA ALA A 48 6.60 10.20 7.55
C ALA A 48 7.47 9.43 6.55
N GLU A 49 8.79 9.63 6.63
CA GLU A 49 9.74 8.79 5.91
C GLU A 49 9.81 7.38 6.48
N LEU A 50 10.13 6.41 5.62
CA LEU A 50 10.37 5.03 6.05
C LEU A 50 11.87 4.87 6.29
N SER A 51 12.29 4.67 7.54
CA SER A 51 13.70 4.46 7.89
C SER A 51 14.33 3.31 7.09
N ASP A 52 13.57 2.25 6.91
CA ASP A 52 14.03 0.99 6.30
C ASP A 52 13.85 1.00 4.77
N ASN A 53 13.18 2.03 4.24
CA ASN A 53 12.97 2.19 2.80
C ASN A 53 12.91 3.68 2.40
N PRO A 54 14.02 4.42 2.54
CA PRO A 54 14.05 5.87 2.32
C PRO A 54 13.85 6.27 0.85
N HIS A 55 13.88 5.31 -0.08
CA HIS A 55 13.63 5.53 -1.50
C HIS A 55 12.20 5.17 -1.92
N ALA A 56 11.36 4.71 -1.00
CA ALA A 56 9.96 4.44 -1.28
C ALA A 56 9.21 5.74 -1.62
N PRO A 57 8.47 5.79 -2.75
CA PRO A 57 7.62 6.92 -3.07
C PRO A 57 6.68 7.24 -1.90
N ALA A 58 6.52 8.51 -1.59
CA ALA A 58 5.61 8.98 -0.55
C ALA A 58 4.22 9.32 -1.10
N LEU A 59 4.11 9.59 -2.40
CA LEU A 59 2.88 10.04 -3.05
C LEU A 59 2.35 8.97 -4.01
N PHE A 60 1.06 8.67 -3.90
CA PHE A 60 0.37 7.72 -4.77
C PHE A 60 -0.96 8.29 -5.25
N ASP A 61 -1.22 8.13 -6.55
CA ASP A 61 -2.51 8.47 -7.13
C ASP A 61 -3.39 7.21 -7.15
N TYR A 62 -4.59 7.36 -6.60
CA TYR A 62 -5.65 6.36 -6.63
C TYR A 62 -6.76 6.83 -7.55
N ARG A 63 -7.28 5.94 -8.39
CA ARG A 63 -8.41 6.21 -9.28
C ARG A 63 -9.65 5.49 -8.79
N TRP A 64 -10.78 6.17 -8.83
CA TRP A 64 -12.08 5.54 -8.52
C TRP A 64 -12.51 4.67 -9.70
N ASN A 65 -12.88 3.42 -9.45
CA ASN A 65 -13.31 2.47 -10.49
C ASN A 65 -14.83 2.18 -10.48
N GLY A 66 -15.58 2.73 -9.51
CA GLY A 66 -17.02 2.48 -9.34
C GLY A 66 -17.41 2.08 -7.93
N ASP A 67 -16.61 1.23 -7.28
CA ASP A 67 -16.86 0.70 -5.93
C ASP A 67 -15.66 0.81 -4.99
N ARG A 68 -14.45 0.98 -5.55
CA ARG A 68 -13.20 1.12 -4.79
C ARG A 68 -12.23 2.09 -5.45
N TRP A 69 -11.25 2.49 -4.67
CA TRP A 69 -10.06 3.18 -5.16
C TRP A 69 -8.98 2.17 -5.53
N GLU A 70 -8.33 2.37 -6.66
CA GLU A 70 -7.23 1.52 -7.13
C GLU A 70 -5.97 2.33 -7.43
N SER A 71 -4.82 1.80 -7.06
CA SER A 71 -3.52 2.35 -7.43
C SER A 71 -2.56 1.23 -7.85
N SER A 72 -1.68 1.50 -8.81
CA SER A 72 -0.58 0.62 -9.15
C SER A 72 0.64 1.42 -9.60
N ALA A 73 1.81 1.02 -9.12
CA ALA A 73 3.08 1.66 -9.45
C ALA A 73 4.27 0.72 -9.15
N ASP A 74 5.41 0.98 -9.80
CA ASP A 74 6.67 0.37 -9.41
C ASP A 74 7.07 0.84 -8.01
N TYR A 75 7.59 -0.08 -7.21
CA TYR A 75 7.96 0.16 -5.82
C TYR A 75 9.26 -0.55 -5.46
N PRO A 76 10.20 0.10 -4.75
CA PRO A 76 11.39 -0.57 -4.22
C PRO A 76 11.00 -1.41 -3.01
N PHE A 77 10.63 -2.67 -3.22
CA PHE A 77 10.22 -3.59 -2.16
C PHE A 77 11.44 -4.09 -1.37
N HIS A 78 11.34 -4.14 -0.05
CA HIS A 78 12.44 -4.53 0.84
C HIS A 78 12.36 -6.02 1.20
N CYS A 79 13.31 -6.82 0.73
CA CYS A 79 13.40 -8.27 0.93
C CYS A 79 14.11 -8.66 2.25
N GLY A 80 13.87 -7.92 3.33
CA GLY A 80 14.59 -8.10 4.61
C GLY A 80 16.11 -7.97 4.43
N ALA A 81 16.87 -8.98 4.86
CA ALA A 81 18.34 -9.00 4.72
C ALA A 81 18.83 -9.07 3.26
N GLY A 82 17.93 -9.31 2.30
CA GLY A 82 18.23 -9.44 0.88
C GLY A 82 18.36 -8.12 0.10
N GLY A 83 18.17 -6.96 0.76
CA GLY A 83 18.18 -5.66 0.10
C GLY A 83 16.84 -5.30 -0.54
N THR A 84 16.85 -4.44 -1.57
CA THR A 84 15.64 -3.99 -2.26
C THR A 84 15.53 -4.54 -3.68
N VAL A 85 14.30 -4.84 -4.11
CA VAL A 85 13.95 -5.28 -5.47
C VAL A 85 12.81 -4.41 -6.02
N THR A 86 12.75 -4.24 -7.34
CA THR A 86 11.58 -3.59 -7.95
C THR A 86 10.39 -4.55 -7.96
N ALA A 87 9.26 -4.09 -7.43
CA ALA A 87 8.00 -4.82 -7.44
C ALA A 87 6.88 -3.95 -8.02
N ALA A 88 5.90 -4.58 -8.66
CA ALA A 88 4.64 -3.91 -8.97
C ALA A 88 3.79 -3.88 -7.69
N ARG A 89 3.66 -2.70 -7.08
CA ARG A 89 2.74 -2.49 -5.97
C ARG A 89 1.35 -2.20 -6.51
N SER A 90 0.33 -2.86 -5.97
CA SER A 90 -1.07 -2.53 -6.25
C SER A 90 -1.85 -2.43 -4.95
N ASP A 91 -2.74 -1.45 -4.87
CA ASP A 91 -3.57 -1.21 -3.70
C ASP A 91 -5.04 -1.07 -4.10
N PHE A 92 -5.93 -1.65 -3.30
CA PHE A 92 -7.37 -1.43 -3.37
C PHE A 92 -7.86 -0.83 -2.04
N LEU A 93 -8.73 0.18 -2.10
CA LEU A 93 -9.39 0.77 -0.91
C LEU A 93 -10.90 0.81 -1.09
N ILE A 94 -11.61 0.18 -0.15
CA ILE A 94 -13.06 0.12 -0.11
C ILE A 94 -13.54 1.04 1.03
N PRO A 95 -14.39 2.05 0.76
CA PRO A 95 -14.94 2.91 1.80
C PRO A 95 -15.92 2.15 2.68
N ASN A 96 -15.82 2.31 4.00
CA ASN A 96 -16.70 1.66 4.97
C ASN A 96 -17.99 2.48 5.29
N GLY A 97 -18.11 3.70 4.74
CA GLY A 97 -19.26 4.59 4.95
C GLY A 97 -19.17 5.51 6.17
N ASP A 98 -18.22 5.25 7.09
CA ASP A 98 -17.92 6.07 8.27
C ASP A 98 -16.70 6.98 8.08
N GLY A 99 -16.19 7.07 6.84
CA GLY A 99 -14.98 7.80 6.48
C GLY A 99 -13.71 6.97 6.54
N SER A 100 -13.73 5.79 7.16
CA SER A 100 -12.62 4.82 7.14
C SER A 100 -12.62 3.98 5.85
N PHE A 101 -11.49 3.31 5.60
CA PHE A 101 -11.32 2.40 4.47
C PHE A 101 -10.76 1.06 4.92
N SER A 102 -11.22 0.01 4.28
CA SER A 102 -10.59 -1.32 4.27
C SER A 102 -9.76 -1.45 3.00
N GLY A 103 -8.52 -1.90 3.11
CA GLY A 103 -7.59 -1.97 2.00
C GLY A 103 -6.86 -3.31 1.87
N GLU A 104 -6.42 -3.59 0.64
CA GLU A 104 -5.57 -4.72 0.31
C GLU A 104 -4.39 -4.23 -0.53
N ARG A 105 -3.18 -4.67 -0.18
CA ARG A 105 -1.95 -4.31 -0.89
C ARG A 105 -1.24 -5.56 -1.36
N THR A 106 -0.81 -5.54 -2.60
CA THR A 106 0.07 -6.57 -3.17
C THR A 106 1.40 -5.99 -3.62
N PHE A 107 2.44 -6.80 -3.55
CA PHE A 107 3.73 -6.56 -4.20
C PHE A 107 4.06 -7.77 -5.06
N THR A 108 3.99 -7.63 -6.39
CA THR A 108 4.40 -8.68 -7.32
C THR A 108 5.86 -8.46 -7.72
N VAL A 109 6.71 -9.39 -7.33
CA VAL A 109 8.15 -9.38 -7.57
C VAL A 109 8.47 -10.31 -8.75
N GLY A 110 9.12 -9.76 -9.78
CA GLY A 110 9.62 -10.54 -10.92
C GLY A 110 10.91 -11.31 -10.61
N ALA A 111 11.42 -12.09 -11.58
CA ALA A 111 12.68 -12.82 -11.42
C ALA A 111 13.89 -11.85 -11.25
N PRO A 112 14.88 -12.16 -10.40
CA PRO A 112 15.02 -13.40 -9.63
C PRO A 112 14.18 -13.47 -8.35
N GLY A 113 13.58 -12.36 -7.92
CA GLY A 113 12.79 -12.28 -6.70
C GLY A 113 13.59 -11.93 -5.45
N CYS A 114 12.92 -12.01 -4.29
CA CYS A 114 13.59 -11.86 -3.01
C CYS A 114 14.46 -13.10 -2.70
N PRO A 115 15.66 -12.94 -2.11
CA PRO A 115 16.48 -14.08 -1.68
C PRO A 115 15.71 -15.03 -0.76
N GLY A 116 15.67 -16.32 -1.10
CA GLY A 116 14.94 -17.36 -0.37
C GLY A 116 13.52 -17.60 -0.87
N ASP A 117 12.81 -16.57 -1.30
CA ASP A 117 11.43 -16.67 -1.77
C ASP A 117 11.31 -16.88 -3.28
N GLY A 118 12.20 -16.27 -4.07
CA GLY A 118 12.07 -16.22 -5.53
C GLY A 118 10.99 -15.21 -5.99
N PRO A 119 10.60 -15.24 -7.28
CA PRO A 119 9.53 -14.39 -7.79
C PRO A 119 8.17 -14.83 -7.22
N GLY A 120 7.26 -13.87 -7.04
CA GLY A 120 5.93 -14.14 -6.52
C GLY A 120 5.24 -12.89 -6.01
N THR A 121 4.09 -13.08 -5.36
CA THR A 121 3.26 -11.99 -4.85
C THR A 121 3.15 -12.03 -3.33
N TYR A 122 3.58 -10.95 -2.69
CA TYR A 122 3.23 -10.65 -1.31
C TYR A 122 1.86 -9.97 -1.26
N TRP A 123 1.07 -10.27 -0.24
CA TRP A 123 -0.23 -9.64 0.01
C TRP A 123 -0.35 -9.31 1.50
N LEU A 124 -0.93 -8.14 1.83
CA LEU A 124 -1.37 -7.81 3.18
C LEU A 124 -2.65 -6.96 3.18
N PRO A 125 -3.50 -7.07 4.22
CA PRO A 125 -4.60 -6.15 4.44
C PRO A 125 -4.13 -4.91 5.20
N PHE A 126 -4.87 -3.82 5.06
CA PHE A 126 -4.63 -2.59 5.82
C PHE A 126 -5.90 -1.78 6.03
N THR A 127 -5.87 -0.85 6.97
CA THR A 127 -7.01 0.05 7.27
C THR A 127 -6.57 1.50 7.31
N LEU A 128 -7.49 2.39 6.96
CA LEU A 128 -7.31 3.83 7.06
C LEU A 128 -8.36 4.37 8.02
N THR A 129 -7.92 4.98 9.11
CA THR A 129 -8.80 5.59 10.10
C THR A 129 -8.63 7.11 10.07
N PRO A 130 -9.71 7.90 9.86
CA PRO A 130 -9.64 9.35 9.92
C PRO A 130 -9.10 9.83 11.28
N THR A 131 -8.22 10.82 11.27
CA THR A 131 -7.66 11.41 12.51
C THR A 131 -8.19 12.80 12.83
N SER A 132 -8.95 13.42 11.92
CA SER A 132 -9.65 14.71 12.10
C SER A 132 -10.71 14.95 11.05
#